data_AF-G5C4H4-F1
#
_entry.id   AF-G5C4H4-F1
#
_cell.length_a   1.000
_cell.length_b   1.000
_cell.length_c   1.000
_cell.angle_alpha   90.00
_cell.angle_beta   90.00
_cell.angle_gamma   90.00
#
_symmetry.space_group_name_H-M   'P 1'
#
loop_
_entity.id
_entity.type
_entity.pdbx_description
1 polymer ?
#
loop_
_entity_poly.entity_id
_entity_poly.type
_entity_poly.pdbx_seq_one_letter_code
_entity_poly.pdbx_strand_id
1 'polypeptide(L)'
;METPDRGTCAEPAFRLNGSACATEHNESMDMGNQHPSITRLQEIQKEVKSIEQQVISFSGLSSDKDYKKLERILTEQLFEIDSVDTEGKGDIQQARKRVAQEAERLLKELEQNANHPHRIEIQNVFNEAQALLANPTHVDLKEALEKRKQFACEEHPSHQAVWDVLGSLSEIQGEVLSFDGNRADKNYIRLEELLTKQLLALDAVDPQGEEKCKSARKQAVKLDQNILSYLDLKSDEWEYQNACALAAISLVLHLIHLCIYGELSAHGAQV
;
A
#
# COMPACT_ATOMS: atom_id res chain seq x y z
N MET A 1 73.89 39.62 36.93
CA MET A 1 73.80 39.05 35.57
C MET A 1 72.36 38.58 35.40
N GLU A 2 71.72 39.12 34.36
CA GLU A 2 70.62 38.54 33.56
C GLU A 2 69.32 38.08 34.26
N THR A 3 68.24 38.81 33.97
CA THR A 3 66.95 38.21 33.58
C THR A 3 67.03 37.77 32.10
N PRO A 4 66.05 37.13 31.42
CA PRO A 4 64.69 36.67 31.81
C PRO A 4 64.26 35.29 31.20
N ASP A 5 62.99 34.92 31.48
CA ASP A 5 61.96 34.59 30.46
C ASP A 5 61.41 33.15 30.30
N ARG A 6 60.10 33.17 29.98
CA ARG A 6 59.11 32.12 29.67
C ARG A 6 58.47 31.42 30.87
N GLY A 7 57.18 31.57 31.14
CA GLY A 7 56.09 32.13 30.33
C GLY A 7 54.82 31.35 30.65
N THR A 8 53.81 32.08 31.16
CA THR A 8 52.38 32.03 30.78
C THR A 8 51.66 30.67 30.72
N CYS A 9 50.41 30.47 31.16
CA CYS A 9 49.31 31.35 31.55
C CYS A 9 48.16 30.48 32.14
N ALA A 10 47.26 31.15 32.90
CA ALA A 10 45.83 30.84 33.12
C ALA A 10 45.46 29.55 33.88
N GLU A 11 44.48 29.47 34.78
CA GLU A 11 43.55 30.40 35.44
C GLU A 11 42.92 29.57 36.59
N PRO A 12 42.50 30.18 37.71
CA PRO A 12 41.71 29.50 38.73
C PRO A 12 40.21 29.59 38.38
N ALA A 13 39.52 28.45 38.27
CA ALA A 13 38.07 28.45 38.06
C ALA A 13 37.35 29.05 39.27
N PHE A 14 36.73 30.20 38.99
CA PHE A 14 35.99 31.08 39.86
C PHE A 14 34.70 30.44 40.38
N ARG A 15 34.32 30.80 41.62
CA ARG A 15 32.96 30.65 42.12
C ARG A 15 31.99 31.48 41.28
N LEU A 16 30.82 30.94 40.94
CA LEU A 16 29.64 31.75 40.64
C LEU A 16 28.48 31.34 41.55
N ASN A 17 28.07 32.29 42.38
CA ASN A 17 26.79 32.36 43.03
C ASN A 17 25.70 32.69 42.00
N GLY A 18 24.54 32.05 42.15
CA GLY A 18 23.23 32.70 42.05
C GLY A 18 22.63 32.98 40.67
N SER A 19 21.54 32.28 40.34
CA SER A 19 20.30 32.94 39.90
C SER A 19 19.11 32.01 40.07
N ALA A 20 18.04 32.55 40.64
CA ALA A 20 16.75 31.90 40.84
C ALA A 20 15.82 32.18 39.65
N CYS A 21 14.92 31.22 39.34
CA CYS A 21 13.57 31.46 38.81
C CYS A 21 12.80 30.13 38.98
N ALA A 22 11.95 29.94 39.99
CA ALA A 22 10.52 30.31 40.00
C ALA A 22 9.82 29.86 38.70
N THR A 23 9.19 28.68 38.70
CA THR A 23 7.74 28.47 38.88
C THR A 23 6.89 28.93 37.71
N GLU A 24 6.29 28.00 36.96
CA GLU A 24 4.93 28.14 36.40
C GLU A 24 4.27 26.76 36.46
N HIS A 25 3.57 26.48 37.56
CA HIS A 25 2.12 26.57 37.69
C HIS A 25 1.34 25.59 36.80
N ASN A 26 0.80 24.58 37.49
CA ASN A 26 -0.36 23.81 37.14
C ASN A 26 -1.53 24.76 36.85
N GLU A 27 -1.98 24.87 35.61
CA GLU A 27 -3.26 25.52 35.30
C GLU A 27 -4.34 24.45 35.16
N SER A 28 -5.06 24.33 36.27
CA SER A 28 -6.45 23.92 36.38
C SER A 28 -7.26 24.15 35.10
N MET A 29 -7.95 23.10 34.66
CA MET A 29 -9.03 23.19 33.68
C MET A 29 -10.16 24.07 34.23
N ASP A 30 -10.10 25.37 33.96
CA ASP A 30 -11.22 26.29 34.11
C ASP A 30 -12.14 26.15 32.89
N MET A 31 -13.17 25.31 33.03
CA MET A 31 -14.22 25.10 32.04
C MET A 31 -15.21 26.26 32.13
N GLY A 32 -14.82 27.43 31.58
CA GLY A 32 -15.66 28.62 31.66
C GLY A 32 -15.70 29.53 30.44
N ASN A 33 -14.58 29.73 29.72
CA ASN A 33 -14.59 30.67 28.59
C ASN A 33 -13.39 30.47 27.62
N GLN A 34 -13.35 29.32 26.93
CA GLN A 34 -12.34 29.12 25.87
C GLN A 34 -12.55 30.14 24.75
N HIS A 35 -11.45 30.81 24.36
CA HIS A 35 -11.44 31.75 23.25
C HIS A 35 -11.98 31.08 21.97
N PRO A 36 -12.85 31.73 21.17
CA PRO A 36 -13.40 31.13 19.95
C PRO A 36 -12.30 30.63 19.01
N SER A 37 -11.19 31.36 18.88
CA SER A 37 -10.01 30.93 18.12
C SER A 37 -9.35 29.65 18.64
N ILE A 38 -9.25 29.47 19.97
CA ILE A 38 -8.68 28.25 20.56
C ILE A 38 -9.62 27.06 20.33
N THR A 39 -10.93 27.26 20.53
CA THR A 39 -11.93 26.22 20.24
C THR A 39 -11.87 25.79 18.78
N ARG A 40 -11.79 26.75 17.84
CA ARG A 40 -11.66 26.48 16.41
C ARG A 40 -10.39 25.71 16.07
N LEU A 41 -9.25 26.10 16.65
CA LEU A 41 -7.98 25.39 16.45
C LEU A 41 -8.01 23.95 16.99
N GLN A 42 -8.74 23.70 18.09
CA GLN A 42 -8.91 22.34 18.63
C GLN A 42 -9.79 21.46 17.75
N GLU A 43 -10.84 22.02 17.12
CA GLU A 43 -11.66 21.31 16.13
C GLU A 43 -10.82 20.89 14.93
N ILE A 44 -10.11 21.85 14.33
CA ILE A 44 -9.19 21.60 13.21
C ILE A 44 -8.14 20.56 13.60
N GLN A 45 -7.57 20.65 14.81
CA GLN A 45 -6.60 19.66 15.29
C GLN A 45 -7.19 18.24 15.36
N LYS A 46 -8.47 18.07 15.71
CA LYS A 46 -9.13 16.76 15.70
C LYS A 46 -9.30 16.24 14.27
N GLU A 47 -9.65 17.11 13.33
CA GLU A 47 -9.78 16.76 11.91
C GLU A 47 -8.42 16.34 11.33
N VAL A 48 -7.36 17.11 11.58
CA VAL A 48 -5.97 16.80 11.19
C VAL A 48 -5.54 15.43 11.72
N LYS A 49 -5.83 15.12 12.99
CA LYS A 49 -5.54 13.79 13.58
C LYS A 49 -6.33 12.65 12.95
N SER A 50 -7.56 12.89 12.50
CA SER A 50 -8.34 11.88 11.78
C SER A 50 -7.79 11.61 10.38
N ILE A 51 -7.12 12.59 9.77
CA ILE A 51 -6.50 12.48 8.45
C ILE A 51 -5.12 11.83 8.55
N GLU A 52 -4.39 12.05 9.64
CA GLU A 52 -3.08 11.46 9.92
C GLU A 52 -3.06 9.94 9.67
N GLN A 53 -4.02 9.20 10.21
CA GLN A 53 -4.11 7.75 9.99
C GLN A 53 -4.30 7.37 8.51
N GLN A 54 -5.03 8.19 7.75
CA GLN A 54 -5.23 7.96 6.31
C GLN A 54 -3.95 8.26 5.52
N VAL A 55 -3.18 9.27 5.92
CA VAL A 55 -1.87 9.60 5.32
C VAL A 55 -0.83 8.53 5.59
N ILE A 56 -0.74 8.04 6.84
CA ILE A 56 0.21 6.99 7.24
C ILE A 56 -0.09 5.68 6.52
N SER A 57 -1.38 5.35 6.34
CA SER A 57 -1.81 4.14 5.63
C SER A 57 -1.90 4.31 4.11
N PHE A 58 -1.61 5.50 3.58
CA PHE A 58 -1.74 5.80 2.15
C PHE A 58 -0.73 4.99 1.32
N SER A 59 -1.26 4.09 0.50
CA SER A 59 -0.48 3.18 -0.36
C SER A 59 -0.51 3.50 -1.85
N GLY A 60 -1.05 4.64 -2.26
CA GLY A 60 -1.21 5.03 -3.66
C GLY A 60 -0.09 5.92 -4.24
N LEU A 61 -0.33 6.42 -5.45
CA LEU A 61 0.49 7.38 -6.20
C LEU A 61 -0.09 8.79 -6.17
N SER A 62 0.70 9.78 -6.59
CA SER A 62 0.26 11.19 -6.66
C SER A 62 -0.83 11.45 -7.69
N SER A 63 -1.01 10.54 -8.66
CA SER A 63 -2.10 10.53 -9.64
C SER A 63 -3.43 10.03 -9.07
N ASP A 64 -3.41 9.38 -7.90
CA ASP A 64 -4.59 8.69 -7.39
C ASP A 64 -5.63 9.67 -6.86
N LYS A 65 -6.90 9.33 -7.06
CA LYS A 65 -8.02 10.18 -6.60
C LYS A 65 -7.99 10.35 -5.08
N ASP A 66 -7.52 9.35 -4.34
CA ASP A 66 -7.45 9.41 -2.88
C ASP A 66 -6.29 10.28 -2.39
N TYR A 67 -5.15 10.32 -3.10
CA TYR A 67 -4.10 11.31 -2.86
C TYR A 67 -4.67 12.73 -3.01
N LYS A 68 -5.34 13.01 -4.14
CA LYS A 68 -5.90 14.34 -4.43
C LYS A 68 -6.95 14.78 -3.41
N LYS A 69 -7.74 13.85 -2.87
CA LYS A 69 -8.68 14.13 -1.78
C LYS A 69 -7.93 14.50 -0.49
N LEU A 70 -6.95 13.70 -0.08
CA LEU A 70 -6.20 13.94 1.16
C LEU A 70 -5.41 15.26 1.09
N GLU A 71 -4.73 15.50 -0.03
CA GLU A 71 -4.01 16.76 -0.34
C GLU A 71 -4.94 17.97 -0.25
N ARG A 72 -6.13 17.88 -0.86
CA ARG A 72 -7.13 18.95 -0.81
C ARG A 72 -7.60 19.22 0.61
N ILE A 73 -7.96 18.19 1.38
CA ILE A 73 -8.46 18.36 2.75
C ILE A 73 -7.38 19.00 3.62
N LEU A 74 -6.14 18.52 3.57
CA LEU A 74 -5.03 19.09 4.36
C LEU A 74 -4.74 20.55 3.97
N THR A 75 -4.84 20.89 2.69
CA THR A 75 -4.67 22.27 2.21
C THR A 75 -5.83 23.17 2.66
N GLU A 76 -7.06 22.66 2.65
CA GLU A 76 -8.23 23.37 3.20
C GLU A 76 -8.06 23.61 4.72
N GLN A 77 -7.57 22.62 5.48
CA GLN A 77 -7.27 22.81 6.90
C GLN A 77 -6.18 23.86 7.14
N LEU A 78 -5.11 23.91 6.32
CA LEU A 78 -4.09 24.96 6.43
C LEU A 78 -4.68 26.36 6.20
N PHE A 79 -5.54 26.52 5.19
CA PHE A 79 -6.20 27.80 4.95
C PHE A 79 -7.10 28.21 6.12
N GLU A 80 -7.85 27.27 6.68
CA GLU A 80 -8.67 27.50 7.87
C GLU A 80 -7.81 27.92 9.07
N ILE A 81 -6.67 27.26 9.30
CA ILE A 81 -5.72 27.61 10.39
C ILE A 81 -5.17 29.02 10.20
N ASP A 82 -4.78 29.39 8.98
CA ASP A 82 -4.25 30.73 8.67
C ASP A 82 -5.31 31.83 8.83
N SER A 83 -6.59 31.51 8.59
CA SER A 83 -7.71 32.43 8.77
C SER A 83 -8.05 32.74 10.24
N VAL A 84 -7.53 31.94 11.19
CA VAL A 84 -7.80 32.13 12.62
C VAL A 84 -7.16 33.42 13.12
N ASP A 85 -7.99 34.34 13.59
CA ASP A 85 -7.54 35.55 14.26
C ASP A 85 -6.92 35.20 15.62
N THR A 86 -5.71 35.70 15.82
CA THR A 86 -4.93 35.47 17.04
C THR A 86 -5.01 36.66 17.99
N GLU A 87 -5.53 37.81 17.55
CA GLU A 87 -5.64 39.04 18.36
C GLU A 87 -4.30 39.48 19.02
N GLY A 88 -3.16 39.01 18.49
CA GLY A 88 -1.84 39.23 19.10
C GLY A 88 -1.56 38.39 20.36
N LYS A 89 -2.46 37.47 20.74
CA LYS A 89 -2.32 36.58 21.90
C LYS A 89 -1.32 35.46 21.61
N GLY A 90 -0.24 35.41 22.39
CA GLY A 90 0.90 34.51 22.13
C GLY A 90 0.57 33.01 22.25
N ASP A 91 -0.34 32.65 23.16
CA ASP A 91 -0.89 31.31 23.34
C ASP A 91 -1.68 30.84 22.10
N ILE A 92 -2.52 31.72 21.53
CA ILE A 92 -3.29 31.42 20.30
C ILE A 92 -2.37 31.34 19.09
N GLN A 93 -1.39 32.24 18.99
CA GLN A 93 -0.37 32.18 17.94
C GLN A 93 0.46 30.89 18.01
N GLN A 94 0.82 30.46 19.21
CA GLN A 94 1.54 29.22 19.41
C GLN A 94 0.68 28.00 19.06
N ALA A 95 -0.61 27.99 19.45
CA ALA A 95 -1.54 26.94 19.08
C ALA A 95 -1.72 26.86 17.56
N ARG A 96 -1.95 28.00 16.89
CA ARG A 96 -2.06 28.10 15.42
C ARG A 96 -0.83 27.52 14.74
N LYS A 97 0.37 27.93 15.18
CA LYS A 97 1.64 27.44 14.65
C LYS A 97 1.78 25.92 14.82
N ARG A 98 1.42 25.36 15.98
CA ARG A 98 1.50 23.91 16.22
C ARG A 98 0.59 23.12 15.29
N VAL A 99 -0.66 23.57 15.10
CA VAL A 99 -1.61 22.85 14.24
C VAL A 99 -1.22 22.98 12.76
N ALA A 100 -0.76 24.16 12.32
CA ALA A 100 -0.24 24.36 10.97
C ALA A 100 0.97 23.46 10.68
N GLN A 101 1.93 23.38 11.60
CA GLN A 101 3.10 22.51 11.48
C GLN A 101 2.73 21.04 11.34
N GLU A 102 1.68 20.59 12.05
CA GLU A 102 1.22 19.20 11.94
C GLU A 102 0.58 18.94 10.57
N ALA A 103 -0.29 19.82 10.09
CA ALA A 103 -0.90 19.67 8.76
C ALA A 103 0.14 19.73 7.63
N GLU A 104 1.13 20.63 7.71
CA GLU A 104 2.26 20.69 6.77
C GLU A 104 3.11 19.42 6.80
N ARG A 105 3.35 18.87 7.99
CA ARG A 105 4.08 17.61 8.14
C ARG A 105 3.34 16.47 7.45
N LEU A 106 2.03 16.37 7.64
CA LEU A 106 1.21 15.34 6.99
C LEU A 106 1.20 15.49 5.46
N LEU A 107 1.16 16.71 4.93
CA LEU A 107 1.30 16.93 3.48
C LEU A 107 2.63 16.39 2.94
N LYS A 108 3.73 16.65 3.65
CA LYS A 108 5.06 16.13 3.28
C LYS A 108 5.11 14.60 3.35
N GLU A 109 4.55 14.00 4.40
CA GLU A 109 4.48 12.53 4.52
C GLU A 109 3.61 11.92 3.40
N LEU A 110 2.48 12.54 3.07
CA LEU A 110 1.63 12.12 1.96
C LEU A 110 2.37 12.17 0.62
N GLU A 111 3.10 13.25 0.34
CA GLU A 111 3.90 13.42 -0.86
C GLU A 111 5.04 12.39 -0.93
N GLN A 112 5.74 12.16 0.18
CA GLN A 112 6.80 11.15 0.26
C GLN A 112 6.26 9.72 0.04
N ASN A 113 5.09 9.41 0.62
CA ASN A 113 4.42 8.14 0.42
C ASN A 113 4.02 7.95 -1.05
N ALA A 114 3.48 8.99 -1.68
CA ALA A 114 3.04 8.97 -3.07
C ALA A 114 4.19 8.91 -4.08
N ASN A 115 5.33 9.55 -3.76
CA ASN A 115 6.51 9.63 -4.62
C ASN A 115 7.60 8.61 -4.24
N HIS A 116 7.25 7.58 -3.48
CA HIS A 116 8.21 6.58 -3.04
C HIS A 116 8.87 5.90 -4.26
N PRO A 117 10.22 5.84 -4.35
CA PRO A 117 10.94 5.31 -5.52
C PRO A 117 10.44 3.95 -5.98
N HIS A 118 10.23 3.00 -5.04
CA HIS A 118 9.68 1.68 -5.37
C HIS A 118 8.25 1.68 -5.92
N ARG A 119 7.37 2.61 -5.51
CA ARG A 119 6.01 2.68 -6.07
C ARG A 119 6.03 3.22 -7.49
N ILE A 120 6.89 4.21 -7.73
CA ILE A 120 7.15 4.74 -9.07
C ILE A 120 7.75 3.63 -9.95
N GLU A 121 8.68 2.83 -9.43
CA GLU A 121 9.24 1.68 -10.13
C GLU A 121 8.19 0.62 -10.46
N ILE A 122 7.32 0.25 -9.52
CA ILE A 122 6.22 -0.70 -9.75
C ILE A 122 5.26 -0.15 -10.82
N GLN A 123 4.90 1.13 -10.75
CA GLN A 123 4.04 1.75 -11.76
C GLN A 123 4.72 1.81 -13.13
N ASN A 124 6.03 2.07 -13.17
CA ASN A 124 6.81 2.08 -14.40
C ASN A 124 6.89 0.68 -15.00
N VAL A 125 7.10 -0.35 -14.19
CA VAL A 125 7.09 -1.76 -14.62
C VAL A 125 5.70 -2.15 -15.13
N PHE A 126 4.62 -1.71 -14.47
CA PHE A 126 3.25 -1.94 -14.95
C PHE A 126 2.99 -1.24 -16.28
N ASN A 127 3.40 0.03 -16.42
CA ASN A 127 3.26 0.79 -17.65
C ASN A 127 4.10 0.20 -18.79
N GLU A 128 5.31 -0.28 -18.49
CA GLU A 128 6.20 -0.94 -19.44
C GLU A 128 5.62 -2.28 -19.89
N ALA A 129 5.13 -3.10 -18.95
CA ALA A 129 4.41 -4.34 -19.26
C ALA A 129 3.16 -4.06 -20.13
N GLN A 130 2.40 -3.00 -19.81
CA GLN A 130 1.24 -2.58 -20.60
C GLN A 130 1.65 -2.09 -22.01
N ALA A 131 2.77 -1.39 -22.13
CA ALA A 131 3.32 -0.94 -23.41
C ALA A 131 3.84 -2.10 -24.27
N LEU A 132 4.42 -3.12 -23.64
CA LEU A 132 4.86 -4.36 -24.29
C LEU A 132 3.69 -5.23 -24.74
N LEU A 133 2.60 -5.28 -23.96
CA LEU A 133 1.34 -5.89 -24.39
C LEU A 133 0.68 -5.13 -25.54
N ALA A 134 0.87 -3.81 -25.61
CA ALA A 134 0.37 -2.97 -26.69
C ALA A 134 1.23 -3.02 -27.97
N ASN A 135 2.50 -3.44 -27.89
CA ASN A 135 3.42 -3.60 -29.03
C ASN A 135 4.21 -4.91 -28.93
N PRO A 136 3.73 -6.01 -29.50
CA PRO A 136 4.36 -7.31 -29.39
C PRO A 136 5.53 -7.42 -30.39
N THR A 137 6.67 -6.82 -30.06
CA THR A 137 7.95 -7.14 -30.71
C THR A 137 8.92 -7.67 -29.66
N HIS A 138 8.93 -9.01 -29.58
CA HIS A 138 9.60 -9.90 -28.65
C HIS A 138 11.15 -9.87 -28.73
N VAL A 139 11.83 -8.81 -28.26
CA VAL A 139 13.32 -8.84 -28.27
C VAL A 139 14.04 -8.43 -26.98
N ASP A 140 13.53 -7.58 -26.08
CA ASP A 140 14.43 -6.97 -25.06
C ASP A 140 14.16 -7.25 -23.57
N LEU A 141 13.21 -8.13 -23.21
CA LEU A 141 12.89 -8.36 -21.79
C LEU A 141 14.06 -8.99 -21.00
N LYS A 142 14.82 -9.87 -21.65
CA LYS A 142 15.91 -10.63 -21.03
C LYS A 142 17.17 -9.77 -20.80
N GLU A 143 17.44 -8.83 -21.70
CA GLU A 143 18.58 -7.92 -21.57
C GLU A 143 18.34 -6.83 -20.51
N ALA A 144 17.09 -6.35 -20.39
CA ALA A 144 16.69 -5.41 -19.36
C ALA A 144 16.75 -6.01 -17.95
N LEU A 145 16.41 -7.29 -17.77
CA LEU A 145 16.53 -7.99 -16.49
C LEU A 145 17.99 -8.18 -16.05
N GLU A 146 18.87 -8.53 -16.98
CA GLU A 146 20.28 -8.80 -16.69
C GLU A 146 21.06 -7.52 -16.32
N LYS A 147 20.71 -6.37 -16.92
CA LYS A 147 21.30 -5.07 -16.56
C LYS A 147 20.91 -4.60 -15.15
N ARG A 148 19.77 -5.02 -14.60
CA ARG A 148 19.36 -4.68 -13.22
C ARG A 148 20.07 -5.51 -12.14
N LYS A 149 20.45 -6.76 -12.41
CA LYS A 149 21.25 -7.60 -11.48
C LYS A 149 22.57 -6.93 -11.06
N GLN A 150 23.09 -6.01 -11.87
CA GLN A 150 24.37 -5.35 -11.66
C GLN A 150 24.33 -4.20 -10.61
N PHE A 151 23.15 -3.81 -10.12
CA PHE A 151 22.97 -2.72 -9.13
C PHE A 151 22.52 -3.17 -7.74
N ALA A 152 22.48 -4.49 -7.45
CA ALA A 152 22.17 -5.01 -6.13
C ALA A 152 23.32 -4.71 -5.14
N CYS A 153 23.24 -3.54 -4.51
CA CYS A 153 24.03 -3.18 -3.33
C CYS A 153 23.65 -4.14 -2.19
N GLU A 154 24.63 -4.86 -1.63
CA GLU A 154 24.55 -5.84 -0.53
C GLU A 154 23.15 -6.04 0.08
N GLU A 155 22.34 -6.90 -0.55
CA GLU A 155 21.01 -7.25 -0.04
C GLU A 155 21.15 -8.24 1.12
N HIS A 156 20.46 -7.95 2.24
CA HIS A 156 20.27 -8.92 3.31
C HIS A 156 19.66 -10.22 2.74
N PRO A 157 20.05 -11.41 3.23
CA PRO A 157 19.57 -12.69 2.70
C PRO A 157 18.04 -12.85 2.78
N SER A 158 17.40 -12.16 3.72
CA SER A 158 15.95 -12.12 3.88
C SER A 158 15.24 -11.33 2.78
N HIS A 159 15.85 -10.26 2.27
CA HIS A 159 15.34 -9.49 1.13
C HIS A 159 15.48 -10.29 -0.16
N GLN A 160 16.64 -10.89 -0.39
CA GLN A 160 16.87 -11.73 -1.58
C GLN A 160 15.90 -12.91 -1.65
N ALA A 161 15.61 -13.57 -0.52
CA ALA A 161 14.61 -14.64 -0.47
C ALA A 161 13.20 -14.16 -0.87
N VAL A 162 12.79 -12.94 -0.46
CA VAL A 162 11.50 -12.37 -0.86
C VAL A 162 11.48 -12.04 -2.36
N TRP A 163 12.57 -11.52 -2.92
CA TRP A 163 12.70 -11.26 -4.35
C TRP A 163 12.62 -12.53 -5.18
N ASP A 164 13.28 -13.60 -4.76
CA ASP A 164 13.22 -14.90 -5.43
C ASP A 164 11.78 -15.43 -5.45
N VAL A 165 11.06 -15.30 -4.32
CA VAL A 165 9.63 -15.68 -4.28
C VAL A 165 8.79 -14.81 -5.21
N LEU A 166 8.98 -13.49 -5.21
CA LEU A 166 8.26 -12.58 -6.10
C LEU A 166 8.50 -12.89 -7.58
N GLY A 167 9.73 -13.27 -7.95
CA GLY A 167 10.06 -13.74 -9.30
C GLY A 167 9.27 -14.98 -9.70
N SER A 168 9.26 -16.00 -8.84
CA SER A 168 8.47 -17.21 -9.06
C SER A 168 6.96 -16.94 -9.09
N LEU A 169 6.45 -16.02 -8.26
CA LEU A 169 5.03 -15.62 -8.30
C LEU A 169 4.64 -14.99 -9.63
N SER A 170 5.53 -14.18 -10.23
CA SER A 170 5.30 -13.60 -11.55
C SER A 170 5.24 -14.66 -12.64
N GLU A 171 6.07 -15.70 -12.57
CA GLU A 171 6.04 -16.83 -13.51
C GLU A 171 4.73 -17.61 -13.38
N ILE A 172 4.35 -17.96 -12.14
CA ILE A 172 3.10 -18.66 -11.84
C ILE A 172 1.89 -17.82 -12.29
N GLN A 173 1.90 -16.51 -12.07
CA GLN A 173 0.83 -15.61 -12.53
C GLN A 173 0.64 -15.66 -14.05
N GLY A 174 1.74 -15.72 -14.82
CA GLY A 174 1.66 -15.88 -16.28
C GLY A 174 1.00 -17.20 -16.70
N GLU A 175 1.29 -18.28 -15.98
CA GLU A 175 0.65 -19.58 -16.19
C GLU A 175 -0.84 -19.57 -15.79
N VAL A 176 -1.20 -18.91 -14.68
CA VAL A 176 -2.60 -18.75 -14.24
C VAL A 176 -3.41 -17.88 -15.22
N LEU A 177 -2.82 -16.83 -15.78
CA LEU A 177 -3.49 -15.99 -16.79
C LEU A 177 -3.83 -16.76 -18.07
N SER A 178 -3.03 -17.77 -18.42
CA SER A 178 -3.25 -18.64 -19.59
C SER A 178 -3.96 -19.96 -19.26
N PHE A 179 -4.20 -20.24 -17.97
CA PHE A 179 -4.90 -21.45 -17.52
C PHE A 179 -6.36 -21.49 -18.01
N ASP A 180 -6.77 -22.54 -18.69
CA ASP A 180 -8.17 -22.74 -19.11
C ASP A 180 -8.56 -24.17 -18.76
N GLY A 181 -9.34 -24.31 -17.69
CA GLY A 181 -9.60 -25.60 -17.06
C GLY A 181 -10.37 -25.49 -15.75
N ASN A 182 -10.57 -26.62 -15.09
CA ASN A 182 -11.30 -26.74 -13.83
C ASN A 182 -10.40 -27.20 -12.68
N ARG A 183 -10.97 -27.26 -11.47
CA ARG A 183 -10.25 -27.64 -10.24
C ARG A 183 -9.73 -29.08 -10.21
N ALA A 184 -10.28 -29.97 -11.04
CA ALA A 184 -9.82 -31.35 -11.18
C ALA A 184 -8.65 -31.50 -12.18
N ASP A 185 -8.31 -30.44 -12.92
CA ASP A 185 -7.20 -30.50 -13.87
C ASP A 185 -5.86 -30.55 -13.14
N LYS A 186 -4.98 -31.42 -13.65
CA LYS A 186 -3.60 -31.54 -13.13
C LYS A 186 -2.84 -30.22 -13.16
N ASN A 187 -3.17 -29.35 -14.11
CA ASN A 187 -2.58 -28.02 -14.22
C ASN A 187 -3.05 -27.08 -13.11
N TYR A 188 -4.33 -27.13 -12.71
CA TYR A 188 -4.83 -26.38 -11.56
C TYR A 188 -4.13 -26.83 -10.28
N ILE A 189 -4.13 -28.14 -10.02
CA ILE A 189 -3.51 -28.74 -8.83
C ILE A 189 -2.03 -28.38 -8.74
N ARG A 190 -1.30 -28.42 -9.88
CA ARG A 190 0.10 -28.00 -9.93
C ARG A 190 0.27 -26.50 -9.62
N LEU A 191 -0.57 -25.63 -10.19
CA LEU A 191 -0.47 -24.18 -9.96
C LEU A 191 -0.80 -23.82 -8.52
N GLU A 192 -1.82 -24.45 -7.94
CA GLU A 192 -2.18 -24.32 -6.52
C GLU A 192 -1.05 -24.81 -5.60
N GLU A 193 -0.44 -25.96 -5.91
CA GLU A 193 0.71 -26.50 -5.17
C GLU A 193 1.92 -25.56 -5.25
N LEU A 194 2.18 -24.97 -6.43
CA LEU A 194 3.25 -23.99 -6.60
C LEU A 194 3.00 -22.72 -5.78
N LEU A 195 1.79 -22.16 -5.78
CA LEU A 195 1.43 -21.00 -4.95
C LEU A 195 1.56 -21.33 -3.45
N THR A 196 1.04 -22.48 -3.03
CA THR A 196 1.15 -22.95 -1.63
C THR A 196 2.61 -23.08 -1.20
N LYS A 197 3.48 -23.57 -2.09
CA LYS A 197 4.92 -23.66 -1.83
C LYS A 197 5.56 -22.28 -1.66
N GLN A 198 5.13 -21.27 -2.42
CA GLN A 198 5.61 -19.89 -2.27
C GLN A 198 5.16 -19.25 -0.97
N LEU A 199 3.93 -19.52 -0.49
CA LEU A 199 3.48 -19.09 0.84
C LEU A 199 4.34 -19.68 1.96
N LEU A 200 4.63 -20.98 1.90
CA LEU A 200 5.50 -21.63 2.88
C LEU A 200 6.93 -21.06 2.85
N ALA A 201 7.45 -20.74 1.65
CA ALA A 201 8.75 -20.10 1.50
C ALA A 201 8.76 -18.70 2.11
N LEU A 202 7.69 -17.90 1.93
CA LEU A 202 7.54 -16.58 2.55
C LEU A 202 7.45 -16.65 4.07
N ASP A 203 6.72 -17.62 4.62
CA ASP A 203 6.60 -17.82 6.07
C ASP A 203 7.94 -18.20 6.72
N ALA A 204 8.80 -18.92 5.99
CA ALA A 204 10.14 -19.27 6.43
C ALA A 204 11.14 -18.09 6.41
N VAL A 205 10.81 -16.98 5.74
CA VAL A 205 11.66 -15.79 5.74
C VAL A 205 11.58 -15.10 7.11
N ASP A 206 12.70 -15.09 7.83
CA ASP A 206 12.88 -14.30 9.06
C ASP A 206 13.26 -12.86 8.70
N PRO A 207 12.39 -11.87 8.99
CA PRO A 207 12.67 -10.47 8.71
C PRO A 207 13.67 -9.82 9.69
N GLN A 208 14.18 -10.54 10.70
CA GLN A 208 15.18 -10.05 11.68
C GLN A 208 14.85 -8.70 12.34
N GLY A 209 13.57 -8.34 12.42
CA GLY A 209 13.11 -7.06 12.96
C GLY A 209 13.11 -5.89 11.96
N GLU A 210 13.55 -6.09 10.72
CA GLU A 210 13.53 -5.06 9.67
C GLU A 210 12.11 -4.84 9.13
N GLU A 211 11.58 -3.64 9.30
CA GLU A 211 10.23 -3.29 8.86
C GLU A 211 10.05 -3.35 7.33
N LYS A 212 11.14 -3.16 6.57
CA LYS A 212 11.15 -3.28 5.10
C LYS A 212 10.91 -4.71 4.66
N CYS A 213 11.65 -5.67 5.21
CA CYS A 213 11.48 -7.09 4.93
C CYS A 213 10.10 -7.59 5.38
N LYS A 214 9.60 -7.15 6.54
CA LYS A 214 8.22 -7.46 6.99
C LYS A 214 7.17 -6.96 6.00
N SER A 215 7.33 -5.72 5.52
CA SER A 215 6.41 -5.11 4.56
C SER A 215 6.46 -5.80 3.20
N ALA A 216 7.66 -6.10 2.69
CA ALA A 216 7.87 -6.82 1.44
C ALA A 216 7.27 -8.24 1.49
N ARG A 217 7.51 -8.98 2.58
CA ARG A 217 6.90 -10.30 2.82
C ARG A 217 5.38 -10.21 2.84
N LYS A 218 4.81 -9.22 3.53
CA LYS A 218 3.36 -9.00 3.59
C LYS A 218 2.76 -8.70 2.22
N GLN A 219 3.46 -7.93 1.39
CA GLN A 219 3.03 -7.66 0.01
C GLN A 219 3.09 -8.92 -0.86
N ALA A 220 4.16 -9.71 -0.75
CA ALA A 220 4.30 -10.97 -1.48
C ALA A 220 3.21 -11.98 -1.12
N VAL A 221 2.87 -12.11 0.17
CA VAL A 221 1.75 -12.96 0.63
C VAL A 221 0.42 -12.47 0.04
N LYS A 222 0.19 -11.16 -0.01
CA LYS A 222 -1.04 -10.60 -0.59
C LYS A 222 -1.13 -10.84 -2.09
N LEU A 223 0.00 -10.79 -2.80
CA LEU A 223 0.08 -11.10 -4.22
C LEU A 223 -0.24 -12.58 -4.47
N ASP A 224 0.39 -13.49 -3.72
CA ASP A 224 0.13 -14.93 -3.83
C ASP A 224 -1.35 -15.26 -3.61
N GLN A 225 -1.94 -14.75 -2.52
CA GLN A 225 -3.37 -14.93 -2.21
C GLN A 225 -4.28 -14.35 -3.30
N ASN A 226 -3.89 -13.25 -3.93
CA ASN A 226 -4.63 -12.67 -5.04
C ASN A 226 -4.58 -13.57 -6.29
N ILE A 227 -3.41 -14.11 -6.62
CA ILE A 227 -3.24 -15.05 -7.73
C ILE A 227 -4.05 -16.32 -7.49
N LEU A 228 -4.02 -16.87 -6.26
CA LEU A 228 -4.79 -18.05 -5.88
C LEU A 228 -6.30 -17.79 -5.97
N SER A 229 -6.77 -16.65 -5.44
CA SER A 229 -8.17 -16.24 -5.56
C SER A 229 -8.61 -16.09 -7.03
N TYR A 230 -7.73 -15.59 -7.89
CA TYR A 230 -8.01 -15.45 -9.31
C TYR A 230 -8.04 -16.81 -10.04
N LEU A 231 -7.14 -17.73 -9.69
CA LEU A 231 -7.14 -19.10 -10.19
C LEU A 231 -8.43 -19.84 -9.82
N ASP A 232 -8.91 -19.68 -8.59
CA ASP A 232 -10.19 -20.25 -8.12
C ASP A 232 -11.38 -19.69 -8.90
N LEU A 233 -11.45 -18.36 -9.04
CA LEU A 233 -12.54 -17.69 -9.74
C LEU A 233 -12.61 -18.12 -11.21
N LYS A 234 -11.46 -18.25 -11.86
CA LYS A 234 -11.35 -18.71 -13.25
C LYS A 234 -11.82 -20.16 -13.41
N SER A 235 -11.53 -21.01 -12.43
CA SER A 235 -11.93 -22.41 -12.43
C SER A 235 -13.43 -22.59 -12.16
N ASP A 236 -14.02 -21.73 -11.34
CA ASP A 236 -15.45 -21.72 -11.04
C ASP A 236 -16.30 -21.21 -12.22
N GLU A 237 -15.79 -20.22 -12.98
CA GLU A 237 -16.44 -19.75 -14.21
C GLU A 237 -16.56 -20.87 -15.26
N TRP A 238 -15.54 -21.72 -15.38
CA TRP A 238 -15.57 -22.88 -16.28
C TRP A 238 -16.67 -23.88 -15.91
N GLU A 239 -16.82 -24.19 -14.62
CA GLU A 239 -17.88 -25.07 -14.13
C GLU A 239 -19.27 -24.50 -14.44
N TYR A 240 -19.45 -23.18 -14.29
CA TYR A 240 -20.71 -22.50 -14.58
C TYR A 240 -21.05 -22.49 -16.08
N GLN A 241 -20.05 -22.24 -16.94
CA GLN A 241 -20.24 -22.26 -18.40
C GLN A 241 -20.56 -23.66 -18.91
N ASN A 242 -19.87 -24.69 -18.40
CA ASN A 242 -20.17 -26.08 -18.78
C ASN A 242 -21.51 -26.58 -18.24
N ALA A 243 -21.89 -26.22 -17.01
CA ALA A 243 -23.20 -26.55 -16.47
C ALA A 243 -24.33 -25.95 -17.33
N CYS A 244 -24.19 -24.69 -17.77
CA CYS A 244 -25.15 -24.05 -18.66
C CYS A 244 -25.22 -24.74 -20.04
N ALA A 245 -24.08 -25.11 -20.62
CA ALA A 245 -24.04 -25.81 -21.90
C ALA A 245 -24.70 -27.21 -21.82
N LEU A 246 -24.43 -27.97 -20.76
CA LEU A 246 -25.05 -29.28 -20.52
C LEU A 246 -26.55 -29.18 -20.27
N ALA A 247 -27.01 -28.17 -19.52
CA ALA A 247 -28.44 -27.93 -19.30
C ALA A 247 -29.16 -27.58 -20.61
N ALA A 248 -28.54 -26.77 -21.48
CA ALA A 248 -29.09 -26.45 -22.80
C ALA A 248 -29.18 -27.68 -23.70
N ILE A 249 -28.13 -28.51 -23.75
CA ILE A 249 -28.14 -29.77 -24.51
C ILE A 249 -29.21 -30.73 -23.98
N SER A 250 -29.36 -30.85 -22.66
CA SER A 250 -30.38 -31.68 -22.01
C SER A 250 -31.80 -31.22 -22.37
N LEU A 251 -32.08 -29.92 -22.33
CA LEU A 251 -33.36 -29.32 -22.77
C LEU A 251 -33.66 -29.64 -24.25
N VAL A 252 -32.66 -29.52 -25.12
CA VAL A 252 -32.81 -29.83 -26.56
C VAL A 252 -33.10 -31.32 -26.76
N LEU A 253 -32.39 -32.22 -26.07
CA LEU A 253 -32.65 -33.66 -26.12
C LEU A 253 -34.05 -34.01 -25.60
N HIS A 254 -34.51 -33.34 -24.53
CA HIS A 254 -35.86 -33.53 -23.99
C HIS A 254 -36.94 -33.09 -24.97
N LEU A 255 -36.74 -31.96 -25.65
CA LEU A 255 -37.65 -31.48 -26.70
C LEU A 255 -37.68 -32.41 -27.90
N ILE A 256 -36.52 -32.91 -28.35
CA ILE A 256 -36.44 -33.91 -29.42
C ILE A 256 -37.19 -35.20 -29.04
N HIS A 257 -37.00 -35.67 -27.80
CA HIS A 257 -37.71 -36.84 -27.28
C HIS A 257 -39.23 -36.61 -27.24
N LEU A 258 -39.70 -35.45 -26.77
CA LEU A 258 -41.12 -35.11 -26.78
C LEU A 258 -41.70 -35.01 -28.20
N CYS A 259 -40.96 -34.48 -29.17
CA CYS A 259 -41.40 -34.45 -30.56
C CYS A 259 -41.52 -35.87 -31.16
N ILE A 260 -40.50 -36.71 -30.97
CA ILE A 260 -40.49 -38.07 -31.53
C ILE A 260 -41.60 -38.94 -30.89
N TYR A 261 -41.75 -38.90 -29.57
CA TYR A 261 -42.72 -39.73 -28.86
C TYR A 261 -44.13 -39.12 -28.79
N GLY A 262 -44.26 -37.80 -28.95
CA GLY A 262 -45.55 -37.10 -29.05
C GLY A 262 -46.29 -37.36 -30.37
N GLU A 263 -45.56 -37.47 -31.48
CA GLU A 263 -46.15 -37.82 -32.79
C GLU A 263 -46.67 -39.27 -32.84
N LEU A 264 -46.01 -40.18 -32.13
CA LEU A 264 -46.44 -41.58 -31.99
C LEU A 264 -47.77 -41.74 -31.24
N SER A 265 -48.11 -40.83 -30.32
CA SER A 265 -49.40 -40.86 -29.62
C SER A 265 -50.55 -40.27 -30.44
N ALA A 266 -50.28 -39.44 -31.45
CA ALA A 266 -51.31 -38.80 -32.26
C ALA A 266 -51.80 -39.69 -33.43
N HIS A 267 -50.95 -40.60 -33.94
CA HIS A 267 -51.31 -41.53 -35.01
C HIS A 267 -51.99 -42.83 -34.54
N GLY A 268 -52.12 -43.06 -33.23
CA GLY A 268 -52.81 -44.23 -32.66
C GLY A 268 -54.32 -44.09 -32.45
N ALA A 269 -54.92 -42.93 -32.78
CA ALA A 269 -56.34 -42.63 -32.54
C ALA A 269 -57.20 -42.64 -33.83
N GLN A 270 -56.76 -43.33 -34.88
CA GLN A 270 -57.60 -43.70 -36.03
C GLN A 270 -57.56 -45.22 -36.22
N VAL A 271 -58.32 -45.94 -35.40
CA VAL A 271 -58.90 -47.25 -35.72
C VAL A 271 -60.36 -47.23 -35.29
#